data_AF-A0A5I0D4F1-F1
#
_entry.id   AF-A0A5I0D4F1-F1
#
_cell.length_a   1.000
_cell.length_b   1.000
_cell.length_c   1.000
_cell.angle_alpha   90.00
_cell.angle_beta   90.00
_cell.angle_gamma   90.00
#
_symmetry.space_group_name_H-M   'P 1'
#
loop_
_entity.id
_entity.type
_entity.pdbx_description
1 polymer ?
#
loop_
_entity_poly.entity_id
_entity_poly.type
_entity_poly.pdbx_seq_one_letter_code
_entity_poly.pdbx_strand_id
1 'polypeptide(L)'
;MKKCLHNIAELSPRVGITLSYIICINTCAFTRNCLKITLWYFLRSFYHSVWLINLFNLMSYSIMFFCGCLMGYLVHRYSILHASLSVILGVAFTYLISGINSNEYILLLNGVVTGAVLGAIGGACVVMMRKIISLKNNI
;
A
#
# COMPACT_ATOMS: atom_id res chain seq x y z
N MET A 1 -19.21 -6.13 10.48
CA MET A 1 -17.79 -6.21 10.04
C MET A 1 -17.05 -7.46 10.51
N LYS A 2 -17.12 -7.87 11.79
CA LYS A 2 -16.41 -9.07 12.31
C LYS A 2 -16.76 -10.40 11.59
N LYS A 3 -18.02 -10.61 11.21
CA LYS A 3 -18.48 -11.82 10.50
C LYS A 3 -17.86 -11.99 9.10
N CYS A 4 -17.67 -10.90 8.36
CA CYS A 4 -17.11 -10.97 7.00
C CYS A 4 -15.60 -11.31 7.03
N LEU A 5 -14.89 -10.80 8.05
CA LEU A 5 -13.47 -11.11 8.30
C LEU A 5 -13.24 -12.58 8.68
N HIS A 6 -14.17 -13.19 9.42
CA HIS A 6 -14.07 -14.60 9.82
C HIS A 6 -14.21 -15.56 8.62
N ASN A 7 -15.12 -15.27 7.69
CA ASN A 7 -15.32 -16.10 6.50
C ASN A 7 -14.13 -16.05 5.52
N ILE A 8 -13.32 -14.99 5.53
CA ILE A 8 -12.09 -14.90 4.74
C ILE A 8 -10.96 -15.74 5.38
N ALA A 9 -10.99 -15.92 6.70
CA ALA A 9 -10.03 -16.76 7.42
C ALA A 9 -10.30 -18.27 7.23
N GLU A 10 -11.53 -18.64 6.88
CA GLU A 10 -11.96 -20.02 6.58
C GLU A 10 -11.67 -20.45 5.13
N LEU A 11 -11.32 -19.49 4.27
CA LEU A 11 -10.88 -19.75 2.90
C LEU A 11 -9.49 -20.40 2.93
N SER A 12 -9.28 -21.40 2.06
CA SER A 12 -7.97 -22.05 1.87
C SER A 12 -6.85 -21.00 1.88
N PRO A 13 -5.75 -21.22 2.62
CA PRO A 13 -4.75 -20.19 2.92
C PRO A 13 -4.19 -19.49 1.67
N ARG A 14 -4.21 -20.18 0.52
CA ARG A 14 -3.84 -19.60 -0.78
C ARG A 14 -4.86 -18.57 -1.28
N VAL A 15 -6.15 -18.84 -1.14
CA VAL A 15 -7.24 -17.95 -1.58
C VAL A 15 -7.31 -16.70 -0.69
N GLY A 16 -7.12 -16.85 0.63
CA GLY A 16 -7.08 -15.72 1.56
C GLY A 16 -5.91 -14.75 1.28
N ILE A 17 -4.72 -15.29 0.96
CA ILE A 17 -3.56 -14.47 0.56
C ILE A 17 -3.86 -13.74 -0.75
N THR A 18 -4.37 -14.44 -1.77
CA THR A 18 -4.70 -13.84 -3.07
C THR A 18 -5.73 -12.70 -2.93
N LEU A 19 -6.79 -12.89 -2.14
CA LEU A 19 -7.76 -11.83 -1.86
C LEU A 19 -7.12 -10.63 -1.16
N SER A 20 -6.20 -10.87 -0.23
CA SER A 20 -5.48 -9.80 0.47
C SER A 20 -4.63 -8.97 -0.50
N TYR A 21 -3.96 -9.62 -1.46
CA TYR A 21 -3.27 -8.95 -2.56
C TYR A 21 -4.21 -8.12 -3.42
N ILE A 22 -5.32 -8.71 -3.87
CA ILE A 22 -6.31 -8.02 -4.71
C ILE A 22 -6.85 -6.78 -3.99
N ILE A 23 -7.16 -6.89 -2.69
CA ILE A 23 -7.65 -5.77 -1.89
C ILE A 23 -6.57 -4.69 -1.79
N CYS A 24 -5.34 -5.02 -1.39
CA CYS A 24 -4.30 -4.00 -1.20
C CYS A 24 -3.93 -3.31 -2.53
N ILE A 25 -3.80 -4.08 -3.62
CA ILE A 25 -3.51 -3.54 -4.96
C ILE A 25 -4.63 -2.58 -5.39
N ASN A 26 -5.90 -3.00 -5.28
CA ASN A 26 -7.02 -2.15 -5.66
C ASN A 26 -7.15 -0.91 -4.77
N THR A 27 -6.97 -1.04 -3.45
CA THR A 27 -6.98 0.11 -2.56
C THR A 27 -5.85 1.07 -2.90
N CYS A 28 -4.63 0.58 -3.12
CA CYS A 28 -3.48 1.40 -3.46
C CYS A 28 -3.68 2.14 -4.80
N ALA A 29 -4.21 1.43 -5.82
CA ALA A 29 -4.51 2.02 -7.12
C ALA A 29 -5.66 3.04 -7.04
N PHE A 30 -6.75 2.70 -6.35
CA PHE A 30 -7.89 3.59 -6.15
C PHE A 30 -7.47 4.87 -5.44
N THR A 31 -6.75 4.78 -4.32
CA THR A 31 -6.35 5.97 -3.56
C THR A 31 -5.36 6.84 -4.34
N ARG A 32 -4.40 6.24 -5.08
CA ARG A 32 -3.50 7.01 -5.96
C ARG A 32 -4.25 7.71 -7.10
N ASN A 33 -5.21 7.03 -7.72
CA ASN A 33 -6.02 7.62 -8.79
C ASN A 33 -6.93 8.74 -8.27
N CYS A 34 -7.59 8.55 -7.12
CA CYS A 34 -8.34 9.61 -6.46
C CYS A 34 -7.45 10.82 -6.16
N LEU A 35 -6.24 10.61 -5.63
CA LEU A 35 -5.27 11.69 -5.36
C LEU A 35 -4.94 12.46 -6.64
N LYS A 36 -4.67 11.76 -7.76
CA LYS A 36 -4.39 12.37 -9.07
C LYS A 36 -5.58 13.17 -9.61
N ILE A 37 -6.80 12.67 -9.46
CA ILE A 37 -8.03 13.36 -9.88
C ILE A 37 -8.26 14.60 -9.03
N THR A 38 -8.17 14.50 -7.70
CA THR A 38 -8.29 15.65 -6.79
C THR A 38 -7.27 16.73 -7.13
N LEU A 39 -6.04 16.31 -7.43
CA LEU A 39 -4.95 17.19 -7.84
C LEU A 39 -5.25 17.91 -9.16
N TRP A 40 -5.80 17.20 -10.15
CA TRP A 40 -6.16 17.79 -11.44
C TRP A 40 -7.37 18.72 -11.35
N TYR A 41 -8.37 18.40 -10.51
CA TYR A 41 -9.61 19.17 -10.39
C TYR A 41 -9.50 20.39 -9.48
N PHE A 42 -8.97 20.21 -8.26
CA PHE A 42 -8.98 21.27 -7.23
C PHE A 42 -7.76 22.19 -7.30
N LEU A 43 -6.62 21.66 -7.75
CA LEU A 43 -5.32 22.28 -7.51
C LEU A 43 -4.54 22.62 -8.78
N ARG A 44 -5.19 22.52 -9.95
CA ARG A 44 -4.63 22.96 -11.22
C ARG A 44 -4.16 24.42 -11.18
N SER A 45 -4.84 25.28 -10.42
CA SER A 45 -4.49 26.70 -10.27
C SER A 45 -3.29 26.95 -9.33
N PHE A 46 -3.00 26.03 -8.42
CA PHE A 46 -1.96 26.18 -7.37
C PHE A 46 -0.78 25.20 -7.53
N TYR A 47 -0.72 24.50 -8.66
CA TYR A 47 0.21 23.40 -8.93
C TYR A 47 1.69 23.82 -8.92
N HIS A 48 1.97 25.12 -8.99
CA HIS A 48 3.32 25.67 -8.92
C HIS A 48 3.88 25.83 -7.50
N SER A 49 3.06 25.68 -6.47
CA SER A 49 3.55 25.81 -5.10
C SER A 49 4.29 24.55 -4.65
N VAL A 50 5.58 24.69 -4.36
CA VAL A 50 6.46 23.61 -3.86
C VAL A 50 5.86 22.89 -2.65
N TRP A 51 5.15 23.63 -1.80
CA TRP A 51 4.47 23.11 -0.62
C TRP A 51 3.42 22.04 -0.96
N LEU A 52 2.61 22.27 -2.00
CA LEU A 52 1.57 21.32 -2.42
C LEU A 52 2.16 20.04 -3.00
N ILE A 53 3.22 20.15 -3.81
CA ILE A 53 3.94 19.00 -4.37
C ILE A 53 4.48 18.10 -3.23
N ASN A 54 5.09 18.70 -2.21
CA ASN A 54 5.56 17.97 -1.04
C ASN A 54 4.43 17.30 -0.26
N LEU A 55 3.30 17.99 -0.06
CA LEU A 55 2.14 17.44 0.61
C LEU A 55 1.56 16.23 -0.15
N PHE A 56 1.53 16.28 -1.48
CA PHE A 56 1.09 15.15 -2.31
C PHE A 56 2.03 13.95 -2.24
N ASN A 57 3.34 14.18 -2.29
CA ASN A 57 4.32 13.12 -2.14
C ASN A 57 4.18 12.44 -0.76
N LEU A 58 3.99 13.24 0.30
CA LEU A 58 3.73 12.73 1.65
C LEU A 58 2.48 11.84 1.70
N MET A 59 1.38 12.26 1.07
CA MET A 59 0.14 11.46 1.03
C MET A 59 0.35 10.16 0.25
N SER A 60 1.06 10.19 -0.88
CA SER A 60 1.38 8.99 -1.67
C SER A 60 2.20 7.98 -0.86
N TYR A 61 3.23 8.44 -0.14
CA TYR A 61 4.05 7.59 0.73
C TYR A 61 3.26 7.04 1.93
N SER A 62 2.37 7.86 2.51
CA SER A 62 1.51 7.41 3.61
C SER A 62 0.58 6.27 3.17
N ILE A 63 0.01 6.35 1.96
CA ILE A 63 -0.83 5.28 1.39
C ILE A 63 -0.02 3.98 1.21
N MET A 64 1.21 4.07 0.68
CA MET A 64 2.09 2.90 0.54
C MET A 64 2.38 2.24 1.89
N PHE A 65 2.68 3.04 2.90
CA PHE A 65 2.90 2.56 4.26
C PHE A 65 1.65 1.88 4.83
N PHE A 66 0.46 2.49 4.70
CA PHE A 66 -0.80 1.91 5.16
C PHE A 66 -1.16 0.61 4.43
N CYS A 67 -0.91 0.50 3.13
CA CYS A 67 -1.10 -0.76 2.40
C CYS A 67 -0.12 -1.85 2.92
N GLY A 68 1.12 -1.48 3.21
CA GLY A 68 2.09 -2.36 3.88
C GLY A 68 1.57 -2.89 5.21
N CYS A 69 1.04 -2.00 6.06
CA CYS A 69 0.41 -2.37 7.34
C CYS A 69 -0.82 -3.27 7.13
N LEU A 70 -1.71 -2.94 6.21
CA LEU A 70 -2.92 -3.72 5.93
C LEU A 70 -2.56 -5.13 5.47
N MET A 71 -1.61 -5.26 4.54
CA MET A 71 -1.14 -6.54 4.07
C MET A 71 -0.45 -7.32 5.19
N GLY A 72 0.34 -6.64 6.02
CA GLY A 72 0.96 -7.27 7.18
C GLY A 72 -0.05 -7.77 8.22
N TYR A 73 -1.18 -7.07 8.35
CA TYR A 73 -2.30 -7.45 9.20
C TYR A 73 -3.09 -8.64 8.66
N LEU A 74 -3.23 -8.75 7.34
CA LEU A 74 -3.95 -9.86 6.71
C LEU A 74 -3.09 -11.13 6.59
N VAL A 75 -1.76 -10.98 6.42
CA VAL A 75 -0.84 -12.11 6.23
C VAL A 75 0.01 -12.37 7.46
N HIS A 76 -0.08 -13.59 8.00
CA HIS A 76 0.62 -13.96 9.22
C HIS A 76 2.04 -14.47 8.99
N ARG A 77 2.29 -15.24 7.92
CA ARG A 77 3.59 -15.82 7.58
C ARG A 77 4.29 -14.99 6.51
N TYR A 78 5.59 -14.71 6.66
CA TYR A 78 6.35 -13.86 5.72
C TYR A 78 5.70 -12.50 5.44
N SER A 79 5.06 -11.93 6.48
CA SER A 79 4.28 -10.69 6.45
C SER A 79 5.02 -9.51 5.79
N ILE A 80 6.32 -9.36 6.08
CA ILE A 80 7.17 -8.28 5.53
C ILE A 80 7.36 -8.42 4.02
N LEU A 81 7.67 -9.63 3.53
CA LEU A 81 7.86 -9.90 2.10
C LEU A 81 6.56 -9.72 1.33
N HIS A 82 5.46 -10.24 1.87
CA HIS A 82 4.16 -10.10 1.24
C HIS A 82 3.67 -8.65 1.22
N ALA A 83 3.93 -7.88 2.29
CA ALA A 83 3.64 -6.46 2.36
C ALA A 83 4.45 -5.65 1.32
N SER A 84 5.75 -5.90 1.24
CA SER A 84 6.61 -5.24 0.24
C SER A 84 6.18 -5.56 -1.19
N LEU A 85 5.96 -6.85 -1.50
CA LEU A 85 5.54 -7.28 -2.84
C LEU A 85 4.16 -6.72 -3.22
N SER A 86 3.23 -6.67 -2.27
CA SER A 86 1.89 -6.09 -2.46
C SER A 86 1.97 -4.62 -2.89
N VAL A 87 2.79 -3.83 -2.20
CA VAL A 87 2.96 -2.40 -2.53
C VAL A 87 3.66 -2.22 -3.87
N ILE A 88 4.69 -3.02 -4.18
CA ILE A 88 5.36 -3.00 -5.49
C ILE A 88 4.35 -3.26 -6.62
N LEU A 89 3.53 -4.31 -6.48
CA LEU A 89 2.51 -4.66 -7.46
C LEU A 89 1.46 -3.55 -7.59
N GLY A 90 1.02 -2.97 -6.47
CA GLY A 90 0.10 -1.83 -6.46
C GLY A 90 0.65 -0.61 -7.19
N VAL A 91 1.92 -0.28 -6.96
CA VAL A 91 2.60 0.83 -7.64
C VAL A 91 2.72 0.54 -9.14
N ALA A 92 3.26 -0.62 -9.51
CA ALA A 92 3.42 -1.02 -10.91
C ALA A 92 2.08 -1.03 -11.67
N PHE A 93 1.02 -1.57 -11.06
CA PHE A 93 -0.32 -1.59 -11.62
C PHE A 93 -0.88 -0.18 -11.87
N THR A 94 -0.66 0.75 -10.93
CA THR A 94 -1.11 2.13 -11.09
C THR A 94 -0.41 2.83 -12.27
N TYR A 95 0.88 2.57 -12.45
CA TYR A 95 1.63 3.11 -13.58
C TYR A 95 1.19 2.49 -14.92
N LEU A 96 0.94 1.18 -14.97
CA LEU A 96 0.38 0.51 -16.15
C LEU A 96 -0.96 1.13 -16.59
N ILE A 97 -1.85 1.40 -15.63
CA ILE A 97 -3.16 2.04 -15.92
C ILE A 97 -2.98 3.49 -16.39
N SER A 98 -1.99 4.21 -15.87
CA SER A 98 -1.76 5.61 -16.23
C SER A 98 -1.17 5.82 -17.64
N GLY A 99 -0.70 4.76 -18.31
CA GLY A 99 -0.08 4.85 -19.64
C GLY A 99 1.28 5.55 -19.59
N ILE A 100 2.33 4.78 -19.32
CA ILE A 100 3.69 5.29 -19.13
C ILE A 100 4.27 5.76 -20.47
N ASN A 101 4.75 7.00 -20.52
CA ASN A 101 5.59 7.49 -21.61
C ASN A 101 7.06 7.12 -21.31
N SER A 102 7.89 6.86 -22.33
CA SER A 102 9.25 6.32 -22.17
C SER A 102 10.18 7.14 -21.24
N ASN A 103 9.92 8.43 -21.07
CA ASN A 103 10.65 9.32 -20.16
C ASN A 103 10.32 9.15 -18.66
N GLU A 104 9.28 8.39 -18.30
CA GLU A 104 8.81 8.27 -16.90
C GLU A 104 9.30 6.99 -16.20
N TYR A 105 10.15 6.19 -16.86
CA TYR A 105 10.70 4.95 -16.30
C TYR A 105 11.48 5.16 -14.99
N ILE A 106 12.22 6.27 -14.87
CA ILE A 106 12.97 6.60 -13.65
C ILE A 106 11.99 6.83 -12.47
N LEU A 107 10.84 7.46 -12.76
CA LEU A 107 9.81 7.70 -11.75
C LEU A 107 9.16 6.39 -11.29
N LEU A 108 8.90 5.47 -12.23
CA LEU A 108 8.41 4.13 -11.91
C LEU A 108 9.41 3.37 -11.04
N LEU A 109 10.70 3.37 -11.39
CA LEU A 109 11.72 2.67 -10.63
C LEU A 109 11.84 3.21 -9.20
N ASN A 110 11.87 4.53 -9.04
CA ASN A 110 11.85 5.19 -7.73
C ASN A 110 10.59 4.86 -6.95
N GLY A 111 9.42 4.83 -7.60
CA GLY A 111 8.16 4.45 -6.99
C GLY A 111 8.15 3.00 -6.50
N VAL A 112 8.72 2.07 -7.27
CA VAL A 112 8.83 0.65 -6.91
C VAL A 112 9.78 0.48 -5.73
N VAL A 113 10.95 1.13 -5.74
CA VAL A 113 11.93 1.04 -4.64
C VAL A 113 11.35 1.65 -3.35
N THR A 114 10.78 2.85 -3.43
CA THR A 114 10.14 3.50 -2.26
C THR A 114 8.95 2.68 -1.74
N GLY A 115 8.13 2.13 -2.65
CA GLY A 115 7.03 1.25 -2.30
C GLY A 115 7.50 -0.04 -1.61
N ALA A 116 8.59 -0.65 -2.08
CA ALA A 116 9.18 -1.83 -1.47
C ALA A 116 9.61 -1.58 -0.01
N VAL A 117 10.30 -0.46 0.22
CA VAL A 117 10.80 -0.06 1.54
C VAL A 117 9.63 0.27 2.48
N LEU A 118 8.72 1.15 2.06
CA LEU A 118 7.58 1.55 2.88
C LEU A 118 6.62 0.38 3.17
N GLY A 119 6.41 -0.49 2.19
CA GLY A 119 5.63 -1.72 2.37
C GLY A 119 6.26 -2.66 3.39
N ALA A 120 7.58 -2.86 3.32
CA ALA A 120 8.31 -3.68 4.29
C ALA A 120 8.26 -3.09 5.71
N ILE A 121 8.46 -1.77 5.86
CA ILE A 121 8.37 -1.08 7.15
C ILE A 121 6.96 -1.23 7.73
N GLY A 122 5.91 -0.98 6.93
CA GLY A 122 4.53 -1.14 7.37
C GLY A 122 4.20 -2.58 7.82
N GLY A 123 4.66 -3.58 7.05
CA GLY A 123 4.53 -4.98 7.44
C GLY A 123 5.27 -5.30 8.76
N ALA A 124 6.48 -4.79 8.93
CA ALA A 124 7.28 -4.98 10.13
C ALA A 124 6.63 -4.34 11.37
N CYS A 125 6.04 -3.14 11.25
CA CYS A 125 5.30 -2.49 12.33
C CYS A 125 4.18 -3.40 12.85
N VAL A 126 3.43 -4.06 11.97
CA VAL A 126 2.34 -4.95 12.39
C VAL A 126 2.86 -6.22 13.06
N VAL A 127 3.96 -6.80 12.56
CA VAL A 127 4.62 -7.94 13.20
C VAL A 127 5.08 -7.57 14.63
N MET A 128 5.67 -6.39 14.80
CA MET A 128 6.12 -5.91 16.10
C MET A 128 4.94 -5.69 17.05
N MET A 129 3.86 -5.08 16.59
CA MET A 129 2.63 -4.87 17.37
C MET A 129 2.00 -6.20 17.83
N ARG A 130 1.95 -7.21 16.95
CA ARG A 130 1.48 -8.55 17.34
C ARG A 130 2.35 -9.17 18.44
N LYS A 131 3.67 -9.00 18.34
CA LYS A 131 4.61 -9.51 19.34
C LYS A 131 4.41 -8.84 20.70
N ILE A 132 4.19 -7.52 20.72
CA ILE A 132 3.91 -6.75 21.94
C ILE A 132 2.60 -7.21 22.59
N ILE A 133 1.52 -7.37 21.80
CA ILE A 133 0.22 -7.83 22.30
C ILE A 133 0.32 -9.26 22.86
N SER A 134 1.04 -10.14 22.18
CA SER A 134 1.27 -11.52 22.66
C SER A 134 2.07 -11.55 23.97
N LEU A 135 3.04 -10.65 24.14
CA LEU A 135 3.79 -10.52 25.39
C LEU A 135 2.90 -10.04 26.54
N LYS A 136 2.03 -9.07 26.27
CA LYS A 136 1.10 -8.53 27.27
C LYS A 136 0.07 -9.55 27.76
N ASN A 137 -0.36 -10.49 26.91
CA ASN A 137 -1.34 -11.51 27.27
C ASN A 137 -0.74 -12.73 28.00
N ASN A 138 0.59 -12.85 28.06
CA ASN A 138 1.30 -13.93 28.76
C ASN A 138 1.83 -13.51 30.15
N ILE A 139 1.51 -12.28 30.59
CA ILE A 139 1.80 -11.73 31.92
C ILE A 139 0.46 -11.61 32.65
#